data_AF-M6R9K0-F1
#
_entry.id   AF-M6R9K0-F1
#
_cell.length_a   1.000
_cell.length_b   1.000
_cell.length_c   1.000
_cell.angle_alpha   90.00
_cell.angle_beta   90.00
_cell.angle_gamma   90.00
#
_symmetry.space_group_name_H-M   'P 1'
#
loop_
_entity.id
_entity.type
_entity.pdbx_description
1 polymer ?
#
loop_
_entity_poly.entity_id
_entity_poly.type
_entity_poly.pdbx_seq_one_letter_code
_entity_poly.pdbx_strand_id
1 'polypeptide(L)'
;NQNKDKSILLFLNIDLKMIQAFSFVNGKSISYDEFYLTEEFLLDKLSVYCDQNGFRFIVKASNSEDVEEQYKFFKEKIGNENFDFLTQNKNLNGYNAVDQAQIIVGVDSTLTYESIARGNRTAFFTLRSAFDPSRKFAWPADYPESGPFWTNKMDVSELERVMDYITQASDEDWETTRLKYVKDVMEYDPENSQFVSLMKELDVPLKNNL
;
A
#
# COMPACT_ATOMS: atom_id res chain seq x y z
N ASN A 1 17.80 -6.10 -3.13
CA ASN A 1 17.43 -4.68 -3.39
C ASN A 1 18.45 -3.86 -4.21
N GLN A 2 19.40 -4.43 -4.95
CA GLN A 2 20.57 -3.67 -5.44
C GLN A 2 20.37 -2.71 -6.63
N ASN A 3 19.16 -2.55 -7.19
CA ASN A 3 18.91 -1.65 -8.34
C ASN A 3 17.65 -0.78 -8.18
N LYS A 4 17.14 -0.61 -6.94
CA LYS A 4 15.94 0.19 -6.69
C LYS A 4 16.30 1.65 -6.40
N ASP A 5 15.45 2.57 -6.84
CA ASP A 5 15.59 3.98 -6.53
C ASP A 5 15.38 4.19 -5.02
N LYS A 6 16.18 5.07 -4.40
CA LYS A 6 15.98 5.48 -2.99
C LYS A 6 14.70 6.32 -2.85
N SER A 7 13.57 5.64 -2.87
CA SER A 7 12.24 6.24 -2.89
C SER A 7 11.23 5.45 -2.08
N ILE A 8 10.20 6.17 -1.66
CA ILE A 8 9.04 5.63 -0.98
C ILE A 8 7.82 5.90 -1.86
N LEU A 9 7.17 4.82 -2.30
CA LEU A 9 5.95 4.89 -3.10
C LEU A 9 4.74 4.69 -2.20
N LEU A 10 3.96 5.75 -2.03
CA LEU A 10 2.64 5.70 -1.40
C LEU A 10 1.58 5.42 -2.46
N PHE A 11 0.88 4.30 -2.30
CA PHE A 11 -0.27 3.94 -3.12
C PHE A 11 -1.56 4.25 -2.37
N LEU A 12 -2.40 5.11 -2.97
CA LEU A 12 -3.69 5.51 -2.40
C LEU A 12 -4.81 5.20 -3.38
N ASN A 13 -5.95 4.77 -2.85
CA ASN A 13 -7.17 4.59 -3.61
C ASN A 13 -8.13 5.73 -3.27
N ILE A 14 -8.10 6.80 -4.08
CA ILE A 14 -8.91 8.01 -3.85
C ILE A 14 -9.90 8.18 -4.99
N ASP A 15 -11.17 8.26 -4.62
CA ASP A 15 -12.25 8.67 -5.50
C ASP A 15 -12.78 10.05 -5.05
N LEU A 16 -12.38 11.10 -5.77
CA LEU A 16 -12.78 12.48 -5.51
C LEU A 16 -14.24 12.75 -5.91
N LYS A 17 -14.89 11.88 -6.70
CA LYS A 17 -16.32 12.06 -7.05
C LYS A 17 -17.25 11.70 -5.90
N MET A 18 -16.73 11.02 -4.88
CA MET A 18 -17.47 10.55 -3.71
C MET A 18 -17.50 11.56 -2.54
N ILE A 19 -16.95 12.79 -2.71
CA ILE A 19 -16.82 13.82 -1.65
C ILE A 19 -18.13 14.12 -0.90
N GLN A 20 -19.29 13.87 -1.51
CA GLN A 20 -20.60 14.16 -0.91
C GLN A 20 -21.34 12.91 -0.37
N ALA A 21 -20.74 11.73 -0.43
CA ALA A 21 -21.37 10.48 -0.02
C ALA A 21 -20.97 10.07 1.41
N PHE A 22 -21.96 9.65 2.20
CA PHE A 22 -21.71 8.90 3.44
C PHE A 22 -21.58 7.42 3.10
N SER A 23 -20.58 6.76 3.70
CA SER A 23 -20.47 5.31 3.66
C SER A 23 -21.04 4.71 4.95
N PHE A 24 -21.80 3.64 4.83
CA PHE A 24 -22.25 2.86 6.00
C PHE A 24 -21.31 1.69 6.23
N VAL A 25 -20.60 1.71 7.35
CA VAL A 25 -19.71 0.63 7.77
C VAL A 25 -20.17 0.13 9.12
N ASN A 26 -20.49 -1.17 9.23
CA ASN A 26 -20.96 -1.80 10.47
C ASN A 26 -22.13 -1.06 11.14
N GLY A 27 -23.03 -0.49 10.35
CA GLY A 27 -24.19 0.27 10.86
C GLY A 27 -23.89 1.70 11.32
N LYS A 28 -22.63 2.18 11.20
CA LYS A 28 -22.24 3.57 11.45
C LYS A 28 -22.13 4.32 10.11
N SER A 29 -22.67 5.55 10.09
CA SER A 29 -22.41 6.49 8.99
C SER A 29 -21.02 7.11 9.16
N ILE A 30 -20.20 7.04 8.13
CA ILE A 30 -18.86 7.61 8.08
C ILE A 30 -18.86 8.71 7.04
N SER A 31 -18.44 9.92 7.44
CA SER A 31 -18.31 11.04 6.51
C SER A 31 -17.13 10.82 5.57
N TYR A 32 -17.15 11.53 4.44
CA TYR A 32 -15.99 11.55 3.54
C TYR A 32 -14.73 12.00 4.26
N ASP A 33 -14.81 13.09 5.04
CA ASP A 33 -13.68 13.61 5.83
C ASP A 33 -13.12 12.54 6.76
N GLU A 34 -13.97 11.82 7.50
CA GLU A 34 -13.56 10.72 8.39
C GLU A 34 -12.85 9.58 7.62
N PHE A 35 -13.32 9.27 6.41
CA PHE A 35 -12.75 8.19 5.59
C PHE A 35 -11.34 8.53 5.06
N TYR A 36 -11.10 9.80 4.72
CA TYR A 36 -9.85 10.29 4.12
C TYR A 36 -8.84 10.84 5.13
N LEU A 37 -9.14 10.82 6.44
CA LEU A 37 -8.16 11.11 7.50
C LEU A 37 -6.88 10.27 7.37
N THR A 38 -6.99 9.05 6.84
CA THR A 38 -5.84 8.16 6.63
C THR A 38 -4.90 8.73 5.57
N GLU A 39 -5.44 9.14 4.41
CA GLU A 39 -4.67 9.79 3.35
C GLU A 39 -4.04 11.08 3.84
N GLU A 40 -4.81 11.94 4.52
CA GLU A 40 -4.31 13.22 5.04
C GLU A 40 -3.12 13.01 5.98
N PHE A 41 -3.26 12.11 6.94
CA PHE A 41 -2.20 11.76 7.89
C PHE A 41 -0.95 11.23 7.17
N LEU A 42 -1.12 10.28 6.24
CA LEU A 42 0.03 9.66 5.58
C LEU A 42 0.72 10.60 4.59
N LEU A 43 -0.03 11.40 3.84
CA LEU A 43 0.54 12.38 2.90
C LEU A 43 1.40 13.41 3.63
N ASP A 44 0.90 13.96 4.73
CA ASP A 44 1.65 14.91 5.56
C ASP A 44 2.87 14.22 6.18
N LYS A 45 2.66 13.17 6.99
CA LYS A 45 3.74 12.60 7.81
C LYS A 45 4.79 11.84 7.01
N LEU A 46 4.43 11.13 5.94
CA LEU A 46 5.43 10.45 5.10
C LEU A 46 6.26 11.44 4.30
N SER A 47 5.69 12.58 3.87
CA SER A 47 6.47 13.60 3.16
C SER A 47 7.59 14.15 4.05
N VAL A 48 7.26 14.50 5.30
CA VAL A 48 8.22 14.95 6.32
C VAL A 48 9.28 13.88 6.59
N TYR A 49 8.86 12.61 6.76
CA TYR A 49 9.79 11.50 6.97
C TYR A 49 10.75 11.31 5.78
N CYS A 50 10.24 11.42 4.55
CA CYS A 50 11.05 11.32 3.33
C CYS A 50 12.10 12.43 3.25
N ASP A 51 11.70 13.68 3.50
CA ASP A 51 12.59 14.83 3.49
C ASP A 51 13.72 14.68 4.53
N GLN A 52 13.39 14.26 5.75
CA GLN A 52 14.36 14.06 6.83
C GLN A 52 15.37 12.94 6.54
N ASN A 53 14.94 11.87 5.87
CA ASN A 53 15.76 10.68 5.62
C ASN A 53 16.34 10.64 4.19
N GLY A 54 16.10 11.69 3.39
CA GLY A 54 16.58 11.82 2.02
C GLY A 54 16.03 10.73 1.10
N PHE A 55 14.75 10.39 1.23
CA PHE A 55 14.01 9.56 0.28
C PHE A 55 13.25 10.45 -0.69
N ARG A 56 13.18 10.04 -1.96
CA ARG A 56 12.25 10.63 -2.90
C ARG A 56 10.82 10.15 -2.57
N PHE A 57 9.91 11.07 -2.30
CA PHE A 57 8.51 10.74 -2.04
C PHE A 57 7.72 10.64 -3.34
N ILE A 58 7.04 9.52 -3.57
CA ILE A 58 6.28 9.26 -4.78
C ILE A 58 4.84 8.92 -4.38
N VAL A 59 3.88 9.64 -4.94
CA VAL A 59 2.44 9.39 -4.74
C VAL A 59 1.84 8.86 -6.03
N LYS A 60 1.16 7.71 -5.92
CA LYS A 60 0.37 7.14 -7.00
C LYS A 60 -1.09 7.04 -6.57
N ALA A 61 -1.95 7.74 -7.29
CA ALA A 61 -3.39 7.61 -7.17
C ALA A 61 -3.93 6.44 -8.00
N SER A 62 -5.10 5.95 -7.60
CA SER A 62 -5.92 5.04 -8.39
C SER A 62 -6.48 5.73 -9.64
N ASN A 63 -6.88 4.92 -10.62
CA ASN A 63 -7.33 5.35 -11.95
C ASN A 63 -8.51 6.32 -11.85
N SER A 64 -8.26 7.62 -11.99
CA SER A 64 -9.31 8.59 -12.26
C SER A 64 -8.98 9.42 -13.49
N GLU A 65 -10.03 9.87 -14.17
CA GLU A 65 -9.95 10.83 -15.27
C GLU A 65 -9.52 12.23 -14.75
N ASP A 66 -9.70 12.49 -13.45
CA ASP A 66 -9.51 13.81 -12.81
C ASP A 66 -8.10 14.01 -12.21
N VAL A 67 -7.07 13.77 -13.03
CA VAL A 67 -5.66 13.82 -12.63
C VAL A 67 -5.26 15.16 -11.99
N GLU A 68 -5.78 16.29 -12.52
CA GLU A 68 -5.44 17.62 -12.02
C GLU A 68 -6.03 17.89 -10.63
N GLU A 69 -7.26 17.43 -10.37
CA GLU A 69 -7.92 17.58 -9.08
C GLU A 69 -7.22 16.73 -8.01
N GLN A 70 -6.84 15.50 -8.36
CA GLN A 70 -6.03 14.64 -7.50
C GLN A 70 -4.68 15.28 -7.16
N TYR A 71 -3.97 15.83 -8.16
CA TYR A 71 -2.71 16.51 -7.89
C TYR A 71 -2.88 17.69 -6.93
N LYS A 72 -3.93 18.51 -7.12
CA LYS A 72 -4.25 19.63 -6.22
C LYS A 72 -4.54 19.13 -4.80
N PHE A 73 -5.34 18.07 -4.66
CA PHE A 73 -5.62 17.44 -3.37
C PHE A 73 -4.33 16.99 -2.67
N PHE A 74 -3.46 16.24 -3.36
CA PHE A 74 -2.19 15.77 -2.77
C PHE A 74 -1.29 16.93 -2.38
N LYS A 75 -1.11 17.90 -3.26
CA LYS A 75 -0.28 19.08 -3.00
C LYS A 75 -0.78 19.87 -1.79
N GLU A 76 -2.09 20.02 -1.64
CA GLU A 76 -2.70 20.68 -0.48
C GLU A 76 -2.38 19.94 0.83
N LYS A 77 -2.54 18.61 0.84
CA LYS A 77 -2.30 17.80 2.06
C LYS A 77 -0.84 17.63 2.41
N ILE A 78 0.05 17.57 1.42
CA ILE A 78 1.51 17.51 1.62
C ILE A 78 2.06 18.89 2.03
N GLY A 79 1.44 19.98 1.59
CA GLY A 79 1.85 21.35 1.93
C GLY A 79 3.10 21.85 1.19
N ASN A 80 3.66 21.06 0.26
CA ASN A 80 4.79 21.42 -0.59
C ASN A 80 4.75 20.63 -1.92
N GLU A 81 5.71 20.90 -2.82
CA GLU A 81 5.83 20.24 -4.13
C GLU A 81 6.99 19.22 -4.20
N ASN A 82 7.57 18.82 -3.06
CA ASN A 82 8.68 17.86 -2.99
C ASN A 82 8.18 16.41 -3.08
N PHE A 83 7.34 16.12 -4.07
CA PHE A 83 6.86 14.77 -4.34
C PHE A 83 6.65 14.52 -5.83
N ASP A 84 6.88 13.28 -6.26
CA ASP A 84 6.58 12.84 -7.61
C ASP A 84 5.13 12.33 -7.68
N PHE A 85 4.32 12.88 -8.59
CA PHE A 85 2.97 12.38 -8.84
C PHE A 85 2.93 11.47 -10.07
N LEU A 86 2.62 10.18 -9.87
CA LEU A 86 2.57 9.19 -10.95
C LEU A 86 1.16 9.08 -11.55
N THR A 87 1.05 9.43 -12.84
CA THR A 87 -0.18 9.34 -13.63
C THR A 87 -0.10 8.22 -14.69
N GLN A 88 -1.24 7.68 -15.12
CA GLN A 88 -1.27 6.57 -16.09
C GLN A 88 -0.74 6.92 -17.49
N ASN A 89 -0.68 8.20 -17.87
CA ASN A 89 -0.33 8.63 -19.23
C ASN A 89 1.15 8.49 -19.58
N LYS A 90 2.01 8.22 -18.60
CA LYS A 90 3.38 7.78 -18.86
C LYS A 90 3.36 6.26 -18.80
N ASN A 91 3.98 5.57 -19.78
CA ASN A 91 4.09 4.12 -19.99
C ASN A 91 4.65 3.27 -18.82
N LEU A 92 4.40 3.66 -17.57
CA LEU A 92 4.76 2.97 -16.36
C LEU A 92 3.56 2.16 -15.88
N ASN A 93 3.65 0.86 -16.14
CA ASN A 93 2.97 -0.20 -15.40
C ASN A 93 2.76 0.22 -13.94
N GLY A 94 1.57 0.15 -13.32
CA GLY A 94 1.46 0.34 -11.86
C GLY A 94 2.42 -0.59 -11.10
N TYR A 95 2.63 -1.78 -11.66
CA TYR A 95 3.63 -2.75 -11.23
C TYR A 95 5.08 -2.27 -11.42
N ASN A 96 5.41 -1.59 -12.51
CA ASN A 96 6.76 -1.06 -12.71
C ASN A 96 7.13 -0.07 -11.60
N ALA A 97 6.20 0.80 -11.20
CA ALA A 97 6.44 1.75 -10.11
C ALA A 97 6.71 1.02 -8.77
N VAL A 98 5.95 -0.04 -8.49
CA VAL A 98 6.13 -0.91 -7.31
C VAL A 98 7.48 -1.63 -7.35
N ASP A 99 7.90 -2.09 -8.52
CA ASP A 99 9.16 -2.84 -8.63
C ASP A 99 10.39 -1.92 -8.56
N GLN A 100 10.28 -0.66 -9.00
CA GLN A 100 11.38 0.31 -8.96
C GLN A 100 11.57 1.01 -7.60
N ALA A 101 10.51 1.22 -6.83
CA ALA A 101 10.60 1.90 -5.54
C ALA A 101 11.20 1.01 -4.45
N GLN A 102 12.11 1.57 -3.64
CA GLN A 102 12.77 0.85 -2.56
C GLN A 102 11.78 0.38 -1.49
N ILE A 103 10.81 1.23 -1.14
CA ILE A 103 9.79 0.93 -0.13
C ILE A 103 8.40 1.26 -0.69
N ILE A 104 7.48 0.33 -0.48
CA ILE A 104 6.07 0.48 -0.83
C ILE A 104 5.28 0.74 0.44
N VAL A 105 4.46 1.78 0.43
CA VAL A 105 3.56 2.10 1.53
C VAL A 105 2.14 2.04 0.98
N GLY A 106 1.27 1.33 1.70
CA GLY A 106 -0.11 1.17 1.24
C GLY A 106 -1.14 1.19 2.35
N VAL A 107 -2.34 1.54 1.93
CA VAL A 107 -3.55 1.58 2.75
C VAL A 107 -4.59 0.69 2.07
N ASP A 108 -5.01 -0.36 2.75
CA ASP A 108 -6.14 -1.24 2.37
C ASP A 108 -6.17 -1.67 0.88
N SER A 109 -5.01 -1.88 0.24
CA SER A 109 -4.91 -2.15 -1.20
C SER A 109 -4.36 -3.55 -1.47
N THR A 110 -5.00 -4.27 -2.39
CA THR A 110 -4.52 -5.60 -2.84
C THR A 110 -3.13 -5.51 -3.46
N LEU A 111 -2.81 -4.42 -4.15
CA LEU A 111 -1.49 -4.21 -4.76
C LEU A 111 -0.38 -4.15 -3.69
N THR A 112 -0.69 -3.65 -2.50
CA THR A 112 0.25 -3.63 -1.37
C THR A 112 0.50 -5.04 -0.85
N TYR A 113 -0.54 -5.88 -0.79
CA TYR A 113 -0.42 -7.28 -0.44
C TYR A 113 0.36 -8.10 -1.50
N GLU A 114 0.15 -7.82 -2.79
CA GLU A 114 0.95 -8.41 -3.87
C GLU A 114 2.42 -7.98 -3.81
N SER A 115 2.68 -6.72 -3.44
CA SER A 115 4.02 -6.18 -3.29
C SER A 115 4.83 -6.97 -2.24
N ILE A 116 4.27 -7.18 -1.05
CA ILE A 116 4.95 -7.97 -0.01
C ILE A 116 5.11 -9.44 -0.44
N ALA A 117 4.13 -10.02 -1.13
CA ALA A 117 4.21 -11.39 -1.65
C ALA A 117 5.41 -11.57 -2.60
N ARG A 118 5.70 -10.56 -3.44
CA ARG A 118 6.83 -10.51 -4.39
C ARG A 118 8.20 -10.21 -3.75
N GLY A 119 8.24 -9.94 -2.44
CA GLY A 119 9.50 -9.68 -1.71
C GLY A 119 9.88 -8.21 -1.59
N ASN A 120 9.07 -7.29 -2.12
CA ASN A 120 9.32 -5.87 -1.98
C ASN A 120 9.15 -5.43 -0.52
N ARG A 121 10.04 -4.55 -0.04
CA ARG A 121 9.87 -3.90 1.27
C ARG A 121 8.57 -3.12 1.28
N THR A 122 7.62 -3.59 2.09
CA THR A 122 6.26 -3.06 2.11
C THR A 122 5.83 -2.76 3.54
N ALA A 123 5.32 -1.55 3.77
CA ALA A 123 4.72 -1.10 5.01
C ALA A 123 3.20 -0.91 4.86
N PHE A 124 2.45 -1.33 5.88
CA PHE A 124 0.99 -1.27 5.90
C PHE A 124 0.50 -0.30 6.97
N PHE A 125 -0.29 0.68 6.55
CA PHE A 125 -0.98 1.61 7.44
C PHE A 125 -2.49 1.38 7.35
N THR A 126 -2.96 0.34 8.03
CA THR A 126 -4.36 -0.11 8.07
C THR A 126 -5.18 0.71 9.07
N LEU A 127 -5.09 2.05 8.97
CA LEU A 127 -5.61 3.00 9.95
C LEU A 127 -7.14 3.06 9.97
N ARG A 128 -7.79 2.71 8.84
CA ARG A 128 -9.25 2.61 8.75
C ARG A 128 -9.85 1.53 9.63
N SER A 129 -9.03 0.60 10.13
CA SER A 129 -9.48 -0.42 11.08
C SER A 129 -10.05 0.16 12.38
N ALA A 130 -9.77 1.43 12.69
CA ALA A 130 -10.39 2.17 13.79
C ALA A 130 -11.93 2.25 13.69
N PHE A 131 -12.48 2.24 12.47
CA PHE A 131 -13.93 2.26 12.23
C PHE A 131 -14.43 1.08 11.37
N ASP A 132 -13.54 0.35 10.73
CA ASP A 132 -13.84 -0.85 9.94
C ASP A 132 -12.90 -2.01 10.31
N PRO A 133 -13.22 -2.86 11.30
CA PRO A 133 -12.36 -3.96 11.71
C PRO A 133 -12.01 -4.97 10.60
N SER A 134 -12.74 -4.99 9.49
CA SER A 134 -12.42 -5.83 8.33
C SER A 134 -11.19 -5.34 7.55
N ARG A 135 -10.74 -4.10 7.80
CA ARG A 135 -9.56 -3.47 7.21
C ARG A 135 -8.29 -3.63 8.06
N LYS A 136 -8.32 -4.47 9.09
CA LYS A 136 -7.10 -4.80 9.85
C LYS A 136 -6.05 -5.44 8.94
N PHE A 137 -4.78 -5.25 9.29
CA PHE A 137 -3.68 -5.95 8.64
C PHE A 137 -3.94 -7.46 8.60
N ALA A 138 -3.84 -8.04 7.39
CA ALA A 138 -3.99 -9.46 7.12
C ALA A 138 -5.33 -10.08 7.55
N TRP A 139 -6.41 -9.29 7.63
CA TRP A 139 -7.74 -9.84 7.88
C TRP A 139 -8.06 -10.98 6.88
N PRO A 140 -8.60 -12.13 7.33
CA PRO A 140 -9.20 -12.40 8.65
C PRO A 140 -8.24 -12.95 9.72
N ALA A 141 -6.94 -12.98 9.49
CA ALA A 141 -5.99 -13.39 10.52
C ALA A 141 -6.01 -12.41 11.71
N ASP A 142 -5.87 -12.95 12.93
CA ASP A 142 -5.94 -12.18 14.17
C ASP A 142 -4.54 -11.72 14.60
N TYR A 143 -4.02 -10.70 13.91
CA TYR A 143 -2.75 -10.07 14.25
C TYR A 143 -2.93 -8.89 15.20
N PRO A 144 -1.92 -8.59 16.05
CA PRO A 144 -1.92 -7.38 16.87
C PRO A 144 -2.05 -6.11 16.03
N GLU A 145 -2.55 -5.04 16.65
CA GLU A 145 -2.72 -3.73 16.00
C GLU A 145 -1.42 -3.14 15.44
N SER A 146 -0.28 -3.54 15.97
CA SER A 146 1.04 -3.06 15.58
C SER A 146 1.98 -4.25 15.40
N GLY A 147 2.78 -4.22 14.35
CA GLY A 147 3.86 -5.17 14.11
C GLY A 147 5.07 -4.51 13.46
N PRO A 148 6.09 -5.28 13.04
CA PRO A 148 7.33 -4.71 12.53
C PRO A 148 7.12 -3.74 11.37
N PHE A 149 6.26 -4.09 10.41
CA PHE A 149 6.02 -3.32 9.20
C PHE A 149 4.55 -2.89 9.03
N TRP A 150 3.74 -2.93 10.10
CA TRP A 150 2.37 -2.44 10.06
C TRP A 150 1.94 -1.74 11.34
N THR A 151 0.92 -0.89 11.21
CA THR A 151 0.17 -0.35 12.34
C THR A 151 -1.26 0.02 11.95
N ASN A 152 -2.16 -0.12 12.91
CA ASN A 152 -3.57 0.31 12.84
C ASN A 152 -3.78 1.66 13.55
N LYS A 153 -2.72 2.23 14.13
CA LYS A 153 -2.79 3.43 14.97
C LYS A 153 -2.36 4.64 14.17
N MET A 154 -3.25 5.63 14.12
CA MET A 154 -2.95 6.94 13.53
C MET A 154 -2.12 7.77 14.52
N ASP A 155 -0.84 7.41 14.65
CA ASP A 155 0.10 8.01 15.60
C ASP A 155 1.47 8.21 14.92
N VAL A 156 2.08 9.37 15.14
CA VAL A 156 3.35 9.74 14.49
C VAL A 156 4.48 8.83 14.94
N SER A 157 4.54 8.45 16.21
CA SER A 157 5.59 7.56 16.72
C SER A 157 5.44 6.14 16.16
N GLU A 158 4.21 5.69 15.90
CA GLU A 158 3.97 4.40 15.22
C GLU A 158 4.37 4.44 13.75
N LEU A 159 4.14 5.57 13.05
CA LEU A 159 4.63 5.77 11.70
C LEU A 159 6.15 5.74 11.65
N GLU A 160 6.82 6.52 12.50
CA GLU A 160 8.28 6.53 12.59
C GLU A 160 8.82 5.14 12.92
N ARG A 161 8.24 4.43 13.88
CA ARG A 161 8.64 3.05 14.24
C ARG A 161 8.57 2.09 13.05
N VAL A 162 7.47 2.11 12.30
CA VAL A 162 7.28 1.23 11.13
C VAL A 162 8.26 1.60 10.02
N MET A 163 8.43 2.90 9.76
CA MET A 163 9.30 3.39 8.71
C MET A 163 10.78 3.20 9.04
N ASP A 164 11.18 3.39 10.28
CA ASP A 164 12.56 3.15 10.75
C ASP A 164 12.91 1.67 10.65
N TYR A 165 12.01 0.78 11.09
CA TYR A 165 12.22 -0.65 10.93
C TYR A 165 12.46 -1.02 9.46
N ILE A 166 11.57 -0.58 8.55
CA ILE A 166 11.63 -1.03 7.15
C ILE A 166 12.78 -0.42 6.36
N THR A 167 13.23 0.79 6.73
CA THR A 167 14.36 1.48 6.09
C THR A 167 15.71 0.96 6.61
N GLN A 168 15.80 0.53 7.88
CA GLN A 168 17.05 0.14 8.54
C GLN A 168 17.30 -1.37 8.56
N ALA A 169 16.25 -2.20 8.51
CA ALA A 169 16.40 -3.65 8.51
C ALA A 169 17.28 -4.12 7.34
N SER A 170 18.19 -5.05 7.57
CA SER A 170 18.98 -5.66 6.48
C SER A 170 18.06 -6.42 5.52
N ASP A 171 18.54 -6.75 4.31
CA ASP A 171 17.76 -7.57 3.36
C ASP A 171 17.44 -8.95 3.96
N GLU A 172 18.34 -9.51 4.78
CA GLU A 172 18.14 -10.79 5.49
C GLU A 172 17.11 -10.68 6.62
N ASP A 173 17.18 -9.62 7.44
CA ASP A 173 16.21 -9.38 8.52
C ASP A 173 14.81 -9.10 7.97
N TRP A 174 14.74 -8.33 6.88
CA TRP A 174 13.50 -8.08 6.16
C TRP A 174 12.90 -9.39 5.66
N GLU A 175 13.68 -10.22 4.96
CA GLU A 175 13.18 -11.48 4.42
C GLU A 175 12.74 -12.44 5.52
N THR A 176 13.54 -12.57 6.57
CA THR A 176 13.20 -13.39 7.76
C THR A 176 11.90 -12.93 8.40
N THR A 177 11.68 -11.62 8.51
CA THR A 177 10.45 -11.09 9.08
C THR A 177 9.27 -11.26 8.11
N ARG A 178 9.44 -10.93 6.83
CA ARG A 178 8.43 -11.08 5.79
C ARG A 178 7.88 -12.51 5.74
N LEU A 179 8.75 -13.52 5.73
CA LEU A 179 8.38 -14.93 5.64
C LEU A 179 7.54 -15.43 6.82
N LYS A 180 7.57 -14.76 7.98
CA LYS A 180 6.70 -15.08 9.12
C LYS A 180 5.24 -14.74 8.87
N TYR A 181 4.97 -13.71 8.06
CA TYR A 181 3.62 -13.15 7.89
C TYR A 181 3.06 -13.36 6.48
N VAL A 182 3.91 -13.40 5.46
CA VAL A 182 3.47 -13.41 4.05
C VAL A 182 2.52 -14.57 3.72
N LYS A 183 2.69 -15.73 4.37
CA LYS A 183 1.85 -16.91 4.14
C LYS A 183 0.39 -16.71 4.56
N ASP A 184 0.16 -15.95 5.62
CA ASP A 184 -1.19 -15.65 6.12
C ASP A 184 -1.79 -14.42 5.42
N VAL A 185 -0.97 -13.70 4.67
CA VAL A 185 -1.33 -12.43 4.01
C VAL A 185 -1.70 -12.68 2.55
N MET A 186 -0.80 -13.31 1.78
CA MET A 186 -0.99 -13.63 0.37
C MET A 186 0.04 -14.65 -0.06
N GLU A 187 -0.43 -15.83 -0.48
CA GLU A 187 0.43 -16.83 -1.10
C GLU A 187 0.90 -16.34 -2.48
N TYR A 188 2.21 -16.38 -2.71
CA TYR A 188 2.80 -16.01 -3.99
C TYR A 188 2.91 -17.25 -4.88
N ASP A 189 1.99 -17.42 -5.82
CA ASP A 189 1.99 -18.49 -6.84
C ASP A 189 2.12 -17.89 -8.26
N PRO A 190 3.35 -17.60 -8.72
CA PRO A 190 3.56 -17.09 -10.08
C PRO A 190 3.01 -18.08 -11.11
N GLU A 191 2.40 -17.56 -12.17
CA GLU A 191 1.73 -18.34 -13.23
C GLU A 191 0.50 -19.15 -12.76
N ASN A 192 0.05 -18.94 -11.51
CA ASN A 192 -1.04 -19.73 -10.89
C ASN A 192 -0.80 -21.24 -11.04
N SER A 193 0.43 -21.67 -10.79
CA SER A 193 0.91 -23.03 -11.07
C SER A 193 0.09 -24.11 -10.36
N GLN A 194 -0.42 -23.82 -9.16
CA GLN A 194 -1.27 -24.74 -8.38
C GLN A 194 -2.63 -24.92 -9.05
N PHE A 195 -3.26 -23.81 -9.46
CA PHE A 195 -4.53 -23.85 -10.19
C PHE A 195 -4.39 -24.57 -11.53
N VAL A 196 -3.34 -24.25 -12.29
CA VAL A 196 -3.06 -24.90 -13.59
C VAL A 196 -2.86 -26.41 -13.41
N SER A 197 -2.17 -26.82 -12.36
CA SER A 197 -1.98 -28.24 -12.03
C SER A 197 -3.30 -28.94 -11.71
N LEU A 198 -4.15 -28.31 -10.88
CA LEU A 198 -5.47 -28.84 -10.55
C LEU A 198 -6.38 -28.95 -11.79
N MET A 199 -6.38 -27.96 -12.67
CA MET A 199 -7.19 -28.00 -13.90
C MET A 199 -6.74 -29.11 -14.85
N LYS A 200 -5.42 -29.38 -14.92
CA LYS A 200 -4.88 -30.52 -15.68
C LYS A 200 -5.28 -31.86 -15.05
N GLU A 201 -5.29 -31.97 -13.72
CA GLU A 201 -5.75 -33.18 -13.02
C GLU A 201 -7.24 -33.45 -13.25
N LEU A 202 -8.06 -32.41 -13.35
CA LEU A 202 -9.51 -32.49 -13.57
C LEU A 202 -9.91 -32.57 -15.05
N ASP A 203 -8.95 -32.72 -15.98
CA ASP A 203 -9.18 -32.72 -17.43
C ASP A 203 -9.97 -31.48 -17.94
N VAL A 204 -9.82 -30.33 -17.26
CA VAL A 204 -10.46 -29.08 -17.68
C VAL A 204 -9.68 -28.46 -18.82
N PRO A 205 -10.31 -28.15 -19.98
CA PRO A 205 -9.61 -27.53 -21.10
C PRO A 205 -9.11 -26.13 -20.74
N LEU A 206 -7.79 -25.96 -20.73
CA LEU A 206 -7.15 -24.65 -20.60
C LEU A 206 -6.95 -24.03 -21.99
N LYS A 207 -7.12 -22.71 -22.11
CA LYS A 207 -6.70 -22.00 -23.33
C LYS A 207 -5.19 -22.17 -23.49
N ASN A 208 -4.75 -22.53 -24.69
CA ASN A 208 -3.31 -22.64 -24.99
C ASN A 208 -2.61 -21.32 -24.68
N ASN A 209 -1.48 -21.39 -23.98
CA ASN A 209 -0.66 -20.29 -23.43
C ASN A 209 -1.24 -19.59 -22.18
N LEU A 210 -1.40 -20.34 -21.10
CA LEU A 210 -1.28 -19.79 -19.74
C LEU A 210 0.17 -19.94 -19.29
#